data_AF-A0A1C4WAH2-F1
#
_entry.id   AF-A0A1C4WAH2-F1
#
_cell.length_a   1.000
_cell.length_b   1.000
_cell.length_c   1.000
_cell.angle_alpha   90.00
_cell.angle_beta   90.00
_cell.angle_gamma   90.00
#
_symmetry.space_group_name_H-M   'P 1'
#
loop_
_entity.id
_entity.type
_entity.pdbx_description
1 polymer ?
#
loop_
_entity_poly.entity_id
_entity_poly.type
_entity_poly.pdbx_seq_one_letter_code
_entity_poly.pdbx_strand_id
1 'polypeptide(L)'
;MSSTRLALLLGAVVRQQRHLRELNQRDLADLAGVSQATVARIERGDRTPSIPLLERLLAAMDSQLVVGVEPLDAHLDARIDDLAARPIAERIDELGLHRMLDRLTDFPQVITGSTAALLQGAPVPVEALEIAVRWQDSKRFTRWLEAAYGQRWNARWGEFGGVWLEPEEQGEHLWTTRYGEIRATMCDELPETIEVCHGGRSYRVVPLVDLELTEPRAAGLLRRHRARQVAGGK
;
A
#
# COMPACT_ATOMS: atom_id res chain seq x y z
N MET A 1 0.87 12.49 24.51
CA MET A 1 -0.13 11.40 24.53
C MET A 1 -0.11 10.57 23.24
N SER A 2 0.98 9.88 22.88
CA SER A 2 1.05 9.05 21.64
C SER A 2 1.99 7.83 21.70
N SER A 3 2.68 7.60 22.83
CA SER A 3 3.78 6.61 22.92
C SER A 3 3.34 5.15 22.69
N THR A 4 2.11 4.80 23.07
CA THR A 4 1.63 3.40 23.06
C THR A 4 1.45 2.82 21.66
N ARG A 5 0.91 3.60 20.70
CA ARG A 5 0.71 3.13 19.32
C ARG A 5 2.05 2.84 18.66
N LEU A 6 2.98 3.78 18.74
CA LEU A 6 4.31 3.63 18.12
C LEU A 6 5.08 2.46 18.76
N ALA A 7 5.01 2.29 20.08
CA ALA A 7 5.64 1.15 20.76
C ALA A 7 5.13 -0.21 20.24
N LEU A 8 3.81 -0.34 20.04
CA LEU A 8 3.20 -1.56 19.48
C LEU A 8 3.64 -1.79 18.03
N LEU A 9 3.67 -0.75 17.19
CA LEU A 9 4.13 -0.84 15.81
C LEU A 9 5.60 -1.27 15.72
N LEU A 10 6.47 -0.63 16.50
CA LEU A 10 7.90 -0.98 16.56
C LEU A 10 8.09 -2.43 17.04
N GLY A 11 7.35 -2.85 18.08
CA GLY A 11 7.37 -4.22 18.57
C GLY A 11 6.95 -5.24 17.51
N ALA A 12 5.89 -4.94 16.76
CA ALA A 12 5.41 -5.79 15.67
C ALA A 12 6.44 -5.89 14.53
N VAL A 13 7.07 -4.78 14.14
CA VAL A 13 8.12 -4.77 13.11
C VAL A 13 9.32 -5.61 13.54
N VAL A 14 9.81 -5.44 14.77
CA VAL A 14 10.92 -6.25 15.31
C VAL A 14 10.57 -7.74 15.28
N ARG A 15 9.36 -8.09 15.76
CA ARG A 15 8.87 -9.47 15.75
C ARG A 15 8.80 -10.04 14.33
N GLN A 16 8.27 -9.28 13.38
CA GLN A 16 8.11 -9.71 12.00
C GLN A 16 9.48 -9.97 11.34
N GLN A 17 10.42 -9.03 11.45
CA GLN A 17 11.77 -9.20 10.90
C GLN A 17 12.48 -10.41 11.54
N ARG A 18 12.30 -10.61 12.84
CA ARG A 18 12.83 -11.78 13.54
C ARG A 18 12.29 -13.09 12.96
N HIS A 19 10.99 -13.17 12.69
CA HIS A 19 10.36 -14.34 12.07
C HIS A 19 10.83 -14.58 10.63
N LEU A 20 11.04 -13.52 9.83
CA LEU A 20 11.58 -13.64 8.47
C LEU A 20 13.00 -14.22 8.42
N ARG A 21 13.77 -14.05 9.51
CA ARG A 21 15.11 -14.63 9.67
C ARG A 21 15.10 -15.94 10.48
N GLU A 22 13.93 -16.50 10.78
CA GLU A 22 13.74 -17.74 11.55
C GLU A 22 14.35 -17.72 12.97
N LEU A 23 14.57 -16.53 13.53
CA LEU A 23 15.19 -16.36 14.84
C LEU A 23 14.16 -16.48 15.96
N ASN A 24 14.55 -17.04 17.10
CA ASN A 24 13.81 -16.90 18.35
C ASN A 24 14.25 -15.63 19.13
N GLN A 25 13.53 -15.25 20.18
CA GLN A 25 13.82 -14.01 20.92
C GLN A 25 15.19 -14.01 21.63
N ARG A 26 15.73 -15.19 22.01
CA ARG A 26 17.09 -15.32 22.56
C ARG A 26 18.13 -15.09 21.48
N ASP A 27 17.95 -15.71 20.30
CA ASP A 27 18.90 -15.56 19.20
C ASP A 27 19.06 -14.07 18.79
N LEU A 28 17.94 -13.35 18.64
CA LEU A 28 17.99 -11.91 18.37
C LEU A 28 18.65 -11.12 19.52
N ALA A 29 18.38 -11.50 20.76
CA ALA A 29 18.96 -10.83 21.92
C ALA A 29 20.49 -11.00 21.95
N ASP A 30 20.98 -12.21 21.66
CA ASP A 30 22.40 -12.53 21.59
C ASP A 30 23.08 -11.78 20.43
N LEU A 31 22.48 -11.78 19.25
CA LEU A 31 22.99 -11.05 18.08
C LEU A 31 23.05 -9.53 18.32
N ALA A 32 22.05 -8.97 19.00
CA ALA A 32 21.97 -7.53 19.26
C ALA A 32 22.66 -7.09 20.57
N GLY A 33 23.23 -8.02 21.34
CA GLY A 33 23.88 -7.73 22.62
C GLY A 33 22.92 -7.16 23.68
N VAL A 34 21.72 -7.72 23.79
CA VAL A 34 20.70 -7.35 24.79
C VAL A 34 20.16 -8.58 25.50
N SER A 35 19.33 -8.40 26.53
CA SER A 35 18.65 -9.53 27.18
C SER A 35 17.40 -9.97 26.41
N GLN A 36 17.08 -11.26 26.42
CA GLN A 36 15.82 -11.77 25.84
C GLN A 36 14.59 -11.09 26.46
N ALA A 37 14.62 -10.78 27.76
CA ALA A 37 13.55 -10.02 28.42
C ALA A 37 13.39 -8.58 27.90
N THR A 38 14.45 -7.99 27.32
CA THR A 38 14.37 -6.70 26.63
C THR A 38 13.63 -6.87 25.30
N VAL A 39 14.01 -7.86 24.49
CA VAL A 39 13.35 -8.18 23.22
C VAL A 39 11.86 -8.48 23.46
N ALA A 40 11.54 -9.33 24.43
CA ALA A 40 10.16 -9.70 24.74
C ALA A 40 9.27 -8.54 25.21
N ARG A 41 9.83 -7.52 25.89
CA ARG A 41 9.08 -6.31 26.26
C ARG A 41 8.89 -5.36 25.09
N ILE A 42 9.88 -5.26 24.21
CA ILE A 42 9.77 -4.48 22.97
C ILE A 42 8.68 -5.09 22.07
N GLU A 43 8.73 -6.39 21.82
CA GLU A 43 7.76 -7.07 20.94
C GLU A 43 6.32 -7.01 21.44
N ARG A 44 6.10 -6.87 22.76
CA ARG A 44 4.78 -6.69 23.36
C ARG A 44 4.30 -5.23 23.41
N GLY A 45 5.18 -4.26 23.12
CA GLY A 45 4.89 -2.84 23.27
C GLY A 45 4.97 -2.32 24.71
N ASP A 46 5.37 -3.16 25.67
CA ASP A 46 5.56 -2.78 27.09
C ASP A 46 6.76 -1.84 27.27
N ARG A 47 7.67 -1.80 26.30
CA ARG A 47 8.85 -0.93 26.29
C ARG A 47 9.05 -0.33 24.90
N THR A 48 8.99 1.00 24.83
CA THR A 48 9.46 1.73 23.65
C THR A 48 10.99 1.66 23.59
N PRO A 49 11.59 1.05 22.54
CA PRO A 49 13.04 1.08 22.37
C PRO A 49 13.49 2.51 22.05
N SER A 50 14.70 2.88 22.47
CA SER A 50 15.35 4.08 21.92
C SER A 50 15.72 3.83 20.45
N ILE A 51 15.86 4.89 19.66
CA ILE A 51 16.26 4.77 18.25
C ILE A 51 17.57 3.97 18.10
N PRO A 52 18.64 4.21 18.89
CA PRO A 52 19.87 3.42 18.76
C PRO A 52 19.68 1.92 19.09
N LEU A 53 18.78 1.59 20.01
CA LEU A 53 18.48 0.20 20.33
C LEU A 53 17.72 -0.47 19.17
N LEU A 54 16.77 0.24 18.57
CA LEU A 54 16.01 -0.24 17.42
C LEU A 54 16.92 -0.47 16.21
N GLU A 55 17.79 0.49 15.89
CA GLU A 55 18.80 0.36 14.82
C GLU A 55 19.67 -0.88 15.04
N ARG A 56 20.16 -1.09 16.26
CA ARG A 56 21.00 -2.25 16.58
C ARG A 56 20.25 -3.58 16.43
N LEU A 57 18.99 -3.65 16.84
CA LEU A 57 18.16 -4.84 16.66
C LEU A 57 17.92 -5.15 15.18
N LEU A 58 17.61 -4.11 14.37
CA LEU A 58 17.37 -4.27 12.94
C LEU A 58 18.66 -4.63 12.19
N ALA A 59 19.78 -3.98 12.52
CA ALA A 59 21.09 -4.29 11.93
C ALA A 59 21.52 -5.74 12.23
N ALA A 60 21.23 -6.26 13.44
CA ALA A 60 21.47 -7.66 13.79
C ALA A 60 20.67 -8.65 12.93
N MET A 61 19.61 -8.19 12.26
CA MET A 61 18.79 -8.96 11.31
C MET A 61 19.05 -8.56 9.85
N ASP A 62 20.16 -7.85 9.60
CA ASP A 62 20.56 -7.35 8.28
C ASP A 62 19.42 -6.52 7.65
N SER A 63 18.91 -5.56 8.43
CA SER A 63 17.83 -4.63 8.05
C SER A 63 18.19 -3.20 8.45
N GLN A 64 17.89 -2.25 7.56
CA GLN A 64 18.10 -0.82 7.78
C GLN A 64 16.83 -0.15 8.34
N LEU A 65 16.96 0.65 9.39
CA LEU A 65 15.86 1.51 9.85
C LEU A 65 15.66 2.68 8.88
N VAL A 66 14.43 2.85 8.39
CA VAL A 66 13.98 4.01 7.62
C VAL A 66 12.82 4.67 8.36
N VAL A 67 12.84 5.99 8.48
CA VAL A 67 11.78 6.77 9.15
C VAL A 67 10.97 7.51 8.10
N GLY A 68 9.67 7.25 8.09
CA GLY A 68 8.68 7.98 7.29
C GLY A 68 7.64 8.65 8.17
N VAL A 69 6.85 9.54 7.57
CA VAL A 69 5.66 10.13 8.18
C VAL A 69 4.44 9.76 7.34
N GLU A 70 3.32 9.51 8.01
CA GLU A 70 2.04 9.24 7.38
C GLU A 70 1.00 10.24 7.91
N PRO A 71 -0.07 10.53 7.14
CA PRO A 71 -1.20 11.30 7.64
C PRO A 71 -1.73 10.71 8.96
N LEU A 72 -2.21 11.59 9.85
CA LEU A 72 -2.83 11.14 11.09
C LEU A 72 -4.02 10.22 10.78
N ASP A 73 -4.09 9.13 11.54
CA ASP A 73 -5.20 8.19 11.58
C ASP A 73 -6.58 8.88 11.60
N ALA A 74 -6.72 9.95 12.40
CA ALA A 74 -7.96 10.72 12.48
C ALA A 74 -8.32 11.46 11.18
N HIS A 75 -7.33 11.94 10.42
CA HIS A 75 -7.58 12.56 9.11
C HIS A 75 -7.99 11.51 8.08
N LEU A 76 -7.36 10.34 8.11
CA LEU A 76 -7.73 9.23 7.24
C LEU A 76 -9.14 8.73 7.54
N ASP A 77 -9.50 8.63 8.82
CA ASP A 77 -10.86 8.32 9.28
C ASP A 77 -11.89 9.33 8.77
N ALA A 78 -11.62 10.63 8.94
CA ALA A 78 -12.50 11.68 8.45
C ALA A 78 -12.69 11.60 6.92
N ARG A 79 -11.62 11.28 6.17
CA ARG A 79 -11.73 11.05 4.72
C ARG A 79 -12.58 9.83 4.38
N ILE A 80 -12.45 8.73 5.12
CA ILE A 80 -13.28 7.54 4.92
C ILE A 80 -14.76 7.86 5.19
N ASP A 81 -15.05 8.63 6.24
CA ASP A 81 -16.43 9.03 6.57
C ASP A 81 -17.03 9.95 5.49
N ASP A 82 -16.27 10.94 5.04
CA ASP A 82 -16.68 11.84 3.95
C ASP A 82 -17.00 11.05 2.68
N LEU A 83 -16.11 10.13 2.28
CA LEU A 83 -16.34 9.24 1.13
C LEU A 83 -17.55 8.33 1.34
N ALA A 84 -17.81 7.87 2.57
CA ALA A 84 -18.94 7.01 2.88
C ALA A 84 -20.28 7.76 2.76
N ALA A 85 -20.29 9.06 3.02
CA ALA A 85 -21.48 9.91 2.89
C ALA A 85 -21.84 10.22 1.43
N ARG A 86 -20.97 9.90 0.46
CA ARG A 86 -21.10 10.32 -0.94
C ARG A 86 -21.50 9.16 -1.87
N PRO A 87 -22.38 9.39 -2.87
CA PRO A 87 -22.71 8.40 -3.89
C PRO A 87 -21.46 7.86 -4.59
N ILE A 88 -21.43 6.56 -4.89
CA ILE A 88 -20.28 5.94 -5.57
C ILE A 88 -20.00 6.54 -6.95
N ALA A 89 -21.05 6.92 -7.68
CA ALA A 89 -20.91 7.56 -8.99
C ALA A 89 -20.08 8.86 -8.90
N GLU A 90 -20.38 9.71 -7.90
CA GLU A 90 -19.66 10.96 -7.66
C GLU A 90 -18.18 10.70 -7.34
N ARG A 91 -17.90 9.69 -6.50
CA ARG A 91 -16.53 9.28 -6.17
C ARG A 91 -15.75 8.80 -7.39
N ILE A 92 -16.38 8.03 -8.28
CA ILE A 92 -15.75 7.53 -9.51
C ILE A 92 -15.48 8.68 -10.49
N ASP A 93 -16.41 9.62 -10.62
CA ASP A 93 -16.31 10.75 -11.54
C ASP A 93 -15.18 11.71 -11.15
N GLU A 94 -15.03 12.00 -9.85
CA GLU A 94 -13.95 12.86 -9.34
C GLU A 94 -12.55 12.32 -9.60
N LEU A 95 -12.38 10.99 -9.55
CA LEU A 95 -11.10 10.37 -9.86
C LEU A 95 -10.73 10.47 -11.35
N GLY A 96 -11.67 10.86 -12.21
CA GLY A 96 -11.44 10.88 -13.66
C GLY A 96 -11.14 9.50 -14.24
N LEU A 97 -11.54 8.43 -13.53
CA LEU A 97 -11.14 7.05 -13.82
C LEU A 97 -11.46 6.64 -15.26
N HIS A 98 -12.61 7.08 -15.78
CA HIS A 98 -13.03 6.86 -17.15
C HIS A 98 -11.99 7.35 -18.16
N ARG A 99 -11.51 8.59 -17.98
CA ARG A 99 -10.54 9.23 -18.87
C ARG A 99 -9.20 8.50 -18.86
N MET A 100 -8.76 8.02 -17.70
CA MET A 100 -7.51 7.27 -17.57
C MET A 100 -7.62 5.90 -18.24
N LEU A 101 -8.69 5.16 -17.96
CA LEU A 101 -8.90 3.81 -18.51
C LEU A 101 -9.08 3.82 -20.03
N ASP A 102 -9.71 4.85 -20.60
CA ASP A 102 -9.85 5.01 -22.06
C ASP A 102 -8.49 5.20 -22.77
N ARG A 103 -7.45 5.57 -22.03
CA ARG A 103 -6.08 5.69 -22.54
C ARG A 103 -5.23 4.46 -22.28
N LEU A 104 -5.60 3.61 -21.32
CA LEU A 104 -4.87 2.42 -20.89
C LEU A 104 -5.36 1.17 -21.65
N THR A 105 -5.28 1.16 -22.98
CA THR A 105 -5.82 0.04 -23.79
C THR A 105 -4.75 -0.80 -24.47
N ASP A 106 -3.48 -0.39 -24.41
CA ASP A 106 -2.39 -0.97 -25.22
C ASP A 106 -1.84 -2.29 -24.67
N PHE A 107 -2.19 -2.64 -23.43
CA PHE A 107 -1.74 -3.85 -22.77
C PHE A 107 -2.82 -4.39 -21.83
N PRO A 108 -2.88 -5.71 -21.60
CA PRO A 108 -3.82 -6.30 -20.64
C PRO A 108 -3.48 -5.89 -19.20
N GLN A 109 -4.48 -5.40 -18.49
CA GLN A 109 -4.41 -5.01 -17.08
C GLN A 109 -5.71 -5.36 -16.35
N VAL A 110 -5.60 -5.45 -15.02
CA VAL A 110 -6.74 -5.61 -14.10
C VAL A 110 -6.70 -4.49 -13.08
N ILE A 111 -7.85 -3.95 -12.70
CA ILE A 111 -7.91 -2.92 -11.66
C ILE A 111 -7.78 -3.61 -10.29
N THR A 112 -6.90 -3.10 -9.44
CA THR A 112 -6.60 -3.68 -8.11
C THR A 112 -6.59 -2.61 -7.02
N GLY A 113 -6.16 -2.98 -5.81
CA GLY A 113 -5.93 -2.08 -4.67
C GLY A 113 -7.13 -1.24 -4.29
N SER A 114 -6.86 0.01 -3.89
CA SER A 114 -7.89 0.94 -3.43
C SER A 114 -8.86 1.32 -4.55
N THR A 115 -8.41 1.30 -5.81
CA THR A 115 -9.28 1.55 -6.97
C THR A 115 -10.33 0.44 -7.13
N ALA A 116 -9.91 -0.83 -7.05
CA ALA A 116 -10.83 -1.97 -7.10
C ALA A 116 -11.78 -1.99 -5.90
N ALA A 117 -11.28 -1.65 -4.71
CA ALA A 117 -12.10 -1.56 -3.51
C ALA A 117 -13.17 -0.46 -3.63
N LEU A 118 -12.79 0.72 -4.14
CA LEU A 118 -13.73 1.81 -4.42
C LEU A 118 -14.82 1.36 -5.39
N LEU A 119 -14.44 0.76 -6.52
CA LEU A 119 -15.39 0.27 -7.52
C LEU A 119 -16.34 -0.77 -6.92
N GLN A 120 -15.92 -1.57 -5.95
CA GLN A 120 -16.78 -2.53 -5.24
C GLN A 120 -17.64 -1.89 -4.12
N GLY A 121 -17.63 -0.57 -3.97
CA GLY A 121 -18.47 0.15 -3.00
C GLY A 121 -17.71 0.75 -1.82
N ALA A 122 -16.50 0.29 -1.53
CA ALA A 122 -15.79 0.66 -0.32
C ALA A 122 -15.41 2.16 -0.34
N PRO A 123 -15.67 2.93 0.73
CA PRO A 123 -15.32 4.34 0.81
C PRO A 123 -13.86 4.51 1.22
N VAL A 124 -12.95 4.01 0.38
CA VAL A 124 -11.51 4.10 0.60
C VAL A 124 -10.91 5.21 -0.26
N PRO A 125 -9.95 5.99 0.25
CA PRO A 125 -9.26 6.99 -0.54
C PRO A 125 -8.41 6.31 -1.62
N VAL A 126 -8.49 6.83 -2.85
CA VAL A 126 -7.67 6.39 -3.99
C VAL A 126 -6.72 7.53 -4.32
N GLU A 127 -5.41 7.28 -4.18
CA GLU A 127 -4.37 8.29 -4.43
C GLU A 127 -3.83 8.22 -5.87
N ALA A 128 -3.84 7.02 -6.44
CA ALA A 128 -3.42 6.73 -7.80
C ALA A 128 -4.32 5.61 -8.35
N LEU A 129 -4.48 5.54 -9.67
CA LEU A 129 -5.09 4.40 -10.32
C LEU A 129 -4.22 3.16 -10.10
N GLU A 130 -4.76 2.16 -9.41
CA GLU A 130 -4.04 0.93 -9.07
C GLU A 130 -4.41 -0.19 -10.06
N ILE A 131 -3.40 -0.73 -10.74
CA ILE A 131 -3.56 -1.80 -11.74
C ILE A 131 -2.58 -2.96 -11.51
N ALA A 132 -2.98 -4.18 -11.85
CA ALA A 132 -2.09 -5.31 -12.00
C ALA A 132 -1.67 -5.45 -13.46
N VAL A 133 -0.37 -5.62 -13.70
CA VAL A 133 0.23 -5.74 -15.04
C VAL A 133 1.17 -6.93 -15.05
N ARG A 134 1.15 -7.72 -16.12
CA ARG A 134 2.08 -8.85 -16.22
C ARG A 134 3.50 -8.41 -16.56
N TRP A 135 4.50 -9.12 -16.05
CA TRP A 135 5.90 -8.90 -16.42
C TRP A 135 6.13 -9.03 -17.93
N GLN A 136 5.48 -9.98 -18.61
CA GLN A 136 5.57 -10.11 -20.06
C GLN A 136 5.02 -8.90 -20.85
N ASP A 137 4.15 -8.11 -20.21
CA ASP A 137 3.53 -6.91 -20.77
C ASP A 137 4.29 -5.63 -20.36
N SER A 138 5.37 -5.72 -19.58
CA SER A 138 6.14 -4.57 -19.05
C SER A 138 6.57 -3.60 -20.16
N LYS A 139 7.10 -4.10 -21.28
CA LYS A 139 7.55 -3.25 -22.39
C LYS A 139 6.42 -2.49 -23.07
N ARG A 140 5.21 -3.06 -23.09
CA ARG A 140 4.02 -2.35 -23.60
C ARG A 140 3.61 -1.25 -22.62
N PHE A 141 3.67 -1.55 -21.32
CA PHE A 141 3.40 -0.58 -20.28
C PHE A 141 4.42 0.58 -20.28
N THR A 142 5.72 0.31 -20.41
CA THR A 142 6.76 1.35 -20.55
C THR A 142 6.48 2.27 -21.73
N ARG A 143 6.19 1.72 -22.92
CA ARG A 143 5.87 2.55 -24.10
C ARG A 143 4.64 3.43 -23.87
N TRP A 144 3.64 2.90 -23.18
CA TRP A 144 2.47 3.67 -22.80
C TRP A 144 2.84 4.82 -21.84
N LEU A 145 3.67 4.54 -20.82
CA LEU A 145 4.15 5.55 -19.88
C LEU A 145 4.94 6.65 -20.62
N GLU A 146 5.83 6.29 -21.55
CA GLU A 146 6.57 7.26 -22.38
C GLU A 146 5.62 8.16 -23.17
N ALA A 147 4.63 7.58 -23.85
CA ALA A 147 3.62 8.32 -24.61
C ALA A 147 2.70 9.18 -23.72
N ALA A 148 2.62 8.86 -22.44
CA ALA A 148 1.87 9.60 -21.43
C ALA A 148 2.72 10.66 -20.69
N TYR A 149 3.96 10.90 -21.12
CA TYR A 149 4.94 11.77 -20.43
C TYR A 149 5.15 11.34 -18.98
N GLY A 150 5.26 10.02 -18.78
CA GLY A 150 5.39 9.40 -17.47
C GLY A 150 6.68 9.81 -16.76
N GLN A 151 6.59 9.98 -15.45
CA GLN A 151 7.72 10.10 -14.54
C GLN A 151 7.51 9.13 -13.39
N ARG A 152 8.55 8.38 -13.03
CA ARG A 152 8.49 7.41 -11.93
C ARG A 152 8.83 8.08 -10.60
N TRP A 153 8.17 7.65 -9.54
CA TRP A 153 8.40 8.12 -8.18
C TRP A 153 9.82 7.78 -7.72
N ASN A 154 10.52 8.79 -7.22
CA ASN A 154 11.84 8.65 -6.64
C ASN A 154 11.76 8.72 -5.12
N ALA A 155 11.66 7.56 -4.48
CA ALA A 155 11.54 7.44 -3.03
C ALA A 155 12.70 8.09 -2.25
N ARG A 156 13.89 8.21 -2.87
CA ARG A 156 15.05 8.84 -2.24
C ARG A 156 14.86 10.35 -2.06
N TRP A 157 14.20 11.01 -3.01
CA TRP A 157 14.04 12.47 -3.03
C TRP A 157 12.60 12.92 -2.72
N GLY A 158 11.64 11.99 -2.73
CA GLY A 158 10.24 12.30 -2.47
C GLY A 158 9.61 13.11 -3.61
N GLU A 159 10.04 12.89 -4.85
CA GLU A 159 9.54 13.58 -6.03
C GLU A 159 9.43 12.63 -7.22
N PHE A 160 8.68 13.04 -8.26
CA PHE A 160 8.61 12.32 -9.52
C PHE A 160 9.77 12.72 -10.45
N GLY A 161 10.41 11.72 -11.07
CA GLY A 161 11.47 11.93 -12.05
C GLY A 161 12.88 11.56 -11.54
N GLY A 162 13.86 11.74 -12.41
CA GLY A 162 15.27 11.44 -12.10
C GLY A 162 15.59 9.93 -11.94
N VAL A 163 14.67 9.06 -12.35
CA VAL A 163 14.81 7.59 -12.36
C VAL A 163 14.22 7.02 -13.65
N TRP A 164 14.66 5.82 -14.01
CA TRP A 164 14.16 5.07 -15.15
C TRP A 164 12.67 4.74 -15.03
N LEU A 165 11.98 4.73 -16.17
CA LEU A 165 10.54 4.58 -16.23
C LEU A 165 10.10 3.11 -16.14
N GLU A 166 10.95 2.23 -16.62
CA GLU A 166 10.78 0.80 -16.79
C GLU A 166 10.41 0.12 -15.46
N PRO A 167 9.32 -0.66 -15.40
CA PRO A 167 8.97 -1.43 -14.21
C PRO A 167 10.07 -2.40 -13.76
N GLU A 168 10.92 -2.86 -14.68
CA GLU A 168 12.04 -3.76 -14.38
C GLU A 168 13.16 -3.10 -13.57
N GLU A 169 13.24 -1.77 -13.60
CA GLU A 169 14.24 -1.02 -12.84
C GLU A 169 13.87 -0.96 -11.36
N GLN A 170 14.88 -0.94 -10.49
CA GLN A 170 14.67 -0.93 -9.04
C GLN A 170 13.95 0.35 -8.59
N GLY A 171 12.91 0.21 -7.77
CA GLY A 171 12.18 1.34 -7.19
C GLY A 171 10.69 1.05 -7.04
N GLU A 172 9.94 2.02 -6.53
CA GLU A 172 8.49 1.89 -6.39
C GLU A 172 7.81 1.88 -7.76
N HIS A 173 6.82 1.02 -7.93
CA HIS A 173 5.97 0.98 -9.11
C HIS A 173 4.85 2.02 -9.01
N LEU A 174 5.25 3.29 -8.92
CA LEU A 174 4.38 4.46 -8.86
C LEU A 174 4.86 5.48 -9.89
N TRP A 175 3.95 5.94 -10.74
CA TRP A 175 4.24 6.90 -11.80
C TRP A 175 3.21 8.02 -11.80
N THR A 176 3.64 9.22 -12.16
CA THR A 176 2.75 10.29 -12.58
C THR A 176 2.77 10.39 -14.10
N THR A 177 1.63 10.75 -14.69
CA THR A 177 1.47 10.92 -16.14
C THR A 177 0.63 12.16 -16.41
N ARG A 178 0.53 12.61 -17.66
CA ARG A 178 -0.40 13.68 -18.04
C ARG A 178 -1.89 13.36 -17.78
N TYR A 179 -2.22 12.10 -17.48
CA TYR A 179 -3.59 11.64 -17.23
C TYR A 179 -3.89 11.41 -15.75
N GLY A 180 -2.88 11.45 -14.89
CA GLY A 180 -2.99 11.12 -13.47
C GLY A 180 -1.92 10.13 -13.01
N GLU A 181 -1.91 9.86 -11.71
CA GLU A 181 -0.98 8.93 -11.08
C GLU A 181 -1.44 7.49 -11.23
N ILE A 182 -0.50 6.59 -11.50
CA ILE A 182 -0.74 5.16 -11.66
C ILE A 182 0.23 4.39 -10.78
N ARG A 183 -0.29 3.42 -10.06
CA ARG A 183 0.47 2.41 -9.34
C ARG A 183 0.26 1.06 -10.01
N ALA A 184 1.34 0.33 -10.27
CA ALA A 184 1.27 -1.00 -10.86
C ALA A 184 1.75 -2.07 -9.87
N THR A 185 1.00 -3.15 -9.78
CA THR A 185 1.46 -4.41 -9.17
C THR A 185 1.91 -5.33 -10.31
N MET A 186 3.21 -5.61 -10.37
CA MET A 186 3.76 -6.48 -11.41
C MET A 186 3.60 -7.95 -11.01
N CYS A 187 3.07 -8.77 -11.92
CA CYS A 187 2.71 -10.17 -11.67
C CYS A 187 3.12 -11.08 -12.84
N ASP A 188 3.20 -12.39 -12.61
CA ASP A 188 3.41 -13.35 -13.70
C ASP A 188 2.09 -13.61 -14.44
N GLU A 189 1.01 -13.80 -13.68
CA GLU A 189 -0.35 -14.00 -14.17
C GLU A 189 -1.28 -12.93 -13.59
N LEU A 190 -2.27 -12.50 -14.39
CA LEU A 190 -3.26 -11.53 -13.91
C LEU A 190 -4.16 -12.20 -12.88
N PRO A 191 -4.50 -11.50 -11.78
CA PRO A 191 -5.40 -12.03 -10.76
C PRO A 191 -6.80 -12.30 -11.31
N GLU A 192 -7.53 -13.20 -10.64
CA GLU A 192 -8.94 -13.42 -10.94
C GLU A 192 -9.75 -12.14 -10.73
N THR A 193 -10.83 -11.98 -11.50
CA THR A 193 -11.62 -10.75 -11.52
C THR A 193 -13.10 -11.03 -11.41
N ILE A 194 -13.80 -10.10 -10.78
CA ILE A 194 -15.24 -9.93 -10.94
C ILE A 194 -15.53 -8.71 -11.83
N GLU A 195 -16.71 -8.70 -12.43
CA GLU A 195 -17.22 -7.52 -13.13
C GLU A 195 -18.08 -6.67 -12.20
N VAL A 196 -17.83 -5.37 -12.21
CA VAL A 196 -18.65 -4.37 -11.51
C VAL A 196 -19.10 -3.31 -12.49
N CYS A 197 -20.37 -2.91 -12.40
CA CYS A 197 -20.97 -1.94 -13.32
C CYS A 197 -21.32 -0.63 -12.61
N HIS A 198 -20.80 0.49 -13.10
CA HIS A 198 -21.18 1.85 -12.66
C HIS A 198 -21.43 2.74 -13.87
N GLY A 199 -22.52 3.49 -13.87
CA GLY A 199 -22.82 4.45 -14.94
C GLY A 199 -22.90 3.82 -16.35
N GLY A 200 -23.23 2.53 -16.45
CA GLY A 200 -23.25 1.79 -17.72
C GLY A 200 -21.87 1.29 -18.21
N ARG A 201 -20.79 1.53 -17.45
CA ARG A 201 -19.45 1.00 -17.73
C ARG A 201 -19.17 -0.22 -16.85
N SER A 202 -18.63 -1.28 -17.47
CA SER A 202 -18.15 -2.47 -16.77
C SER A 202 -16.65 -2.33 -16.45
N TYR A 203 -16.27 -2.75 -15.25
CA TYR A 203 -14.91 -2.75 -14.75
C TYR A 203 -14.55 -4.16 -14.29
N ARG A 204 -13.39 -4.67 -14.75
CA ARG A 204 -12.80 -5.89 -14.21
C ARG A 204 -11.89 -5.55 -13.05
N VAL A 205 -12.27 -5.99 -11.86
CA VAL A 205 -11.62 -5.64 -10.59
C VAL A 205 -11.26 -6.89 -9.82
N VAL A 206 -10.15 -6.84 -9.08
CA VAL A 206 -9.80 -7.89 -8.11
C VAL A 206 -10.82 -7.90 -6.96
N PRO A 207 -11.40 -9.05 -6.60
CA PRO A 207 -12.36 -9.14 -5.50
C PRO A 207 -11.83 -8.62 -4.16
N LEU A 208 -12.70 -8.00 -3.35
CA LEU A 208 -12.32 -7.49 -2.01
C LEU A 208 -11.63 -8.54 -1.13
N VAL A 209 -12.08 -9.80 -1.19
CA VAL A 209 -11.49 -10.90 -0.41
C VAL A 209 -10.03 -11.14 -0.79
N ASP A 210 -9.71 -11.06 -2.07
CA ASP A 210 -8.34 -11.29 -2.56
C ASP A 210 -7.46 -10.08 -2.25
N LEU A 211 -7.98 -8.85 -2.39
CA LEU A 211 -7.28 -7.63 -1.99
C LEU A 211 -6.88 -7.65 -0.51
N GLU A 212 -7.75 -8.14 0.37
CA GLU A 212 -7.48 -8.22 1.80
C GLU A 212 -6.36 -9.19 2.15
N LEU A 213 -6.17 -10.23 1.35
CA LEU A 213 -5.16 -11.25 1.53
C LEU A 213 -3.82 -10.86 0.92
N THR A 214 -3.85 -10.15 -0.21
CA THR A 214 -2.68 -9.93 -1.07
C THR A 214 -2.13 -8.51 -1.03
N GLU A 215 -2.95 -7.53 -0.65
CA GLU A 215 -2.58 -6.11 -0.73
C GLU A 215 -2.68 -5.38 0.62
N PRO A 216 -1.56 -5.22 1.35
CA PRO A 216 -1.55 -4.66 2.71
C PRO A 216 -2.17 -3.26 2.83
N ARG A 217 -1.98 -2.40 1.82
CA ARG A 217 -2.53 -1.02 1.82
C ARG A 217 -4.06 -1.04 1.75
N ALA A 218 -4.62 -1.74 0.76
CA ALA A 218 -6.07 -1.91 0.63
C ALA A 218 -6.67 -2.63 1.84
N ALA A 219 -6.03 -3.71 2.32
CA ALA A 219 -6.45 -4.44 3.51
C ALA A 219 -6.49 -3.56 4.77
N GLY A 220 -5.54 -2.62 4.92
CA GLY A 220 -5.52 -1.64 6.00
C GLY A 220 -6.75 -0.73 5.98
N LEU A 221 -7.04 -0.14 4.82
CA LEU A 221 -8.17 0.77 4.63
C LEU A 221 -9.53 0.06 4.81
N LEU A 222 -9.68 -1.16 4.26
CA LEU A 222 -10.90 -1.95 4.37
C LEU A 222 -11.19 -2.40 5.81
N ARG A 223 -10.17 -2.81 6.56
CA ARG A 223 -10.31 -3.15 7.99
C ARG A 223 -10.67 -1.93 8.82
N ARG A 224 -10.04 -0.78 8.53
CA ARG A 224 -10.34 0.49 9.18
C ARG A 224 -11.79 0.90 8.95
N HIS A 225 -12.27 0.85 7.71
CA HIS A 225 -13.66 1.14 7.37
C HIS A 225 -14.66 0.22 8.11
N ARG A 226 -14.43 -1.10 8.12
CA ARG A 226 -15.28 -2.06 8.85
C ARG A 226 -15.35 -1.78 10.34
N ALA A 227 -14.21 -1.49 10.97
CA ALA A 227 -14.18 -1.13 12.39
C ALA A 227 -15.02 0.12 12.71
N ARG A 228 -15.06 1.08 11.78
CA ARG A 228 -15.88 2.29 11.91
C ARG A 228 -17.37 2.02 11.76
N GLN A 229 -17.79 1.16 10.83
CA GLN A 229 -19.21 0.77 10.70
C GLN A 229 -19.73 0.11 11.99
N VAL A 230 -18.92 -0.74 12.63
CA VAL A 230 -19.29 -1.37 13.91
C VAL A 230 -19.36 -0.35 15.04
N ALA A 231 -18.51 0.68 15.04
CA ALA A 231 -18.51 1.72 16.05
C ALA A 231 -19.66 2.73 15.89
N GLY A 232 -20.07 3.05 14.65
CA GLY A 232 -21.16 3.99 14.35
C GLY A 232 -22.56 3.37 14.36
N GLY A 233 -22.67 2.03 14.44
CA GLY A 233 -23.94 1.29 14.56
C GLY A 233 -24.40 1.02 16.00
N LYS A 234 -23.72 1.59 17.00
CA LYS A 234 -24.10 1.58 18.43
C LYS A 234 -24.55 2.97 18.85
#